data_AF-A0A2A5CRJ4-F1
#
_entry.id   AF-A0A2A5CRJ4-F1
#
_cell.length_a   1.000
_cell.length_b   1.000
_cell.length_c   1.000
_cell.angle_alpha   90.00
_cell.angle_beta   90.00
_cell.angle_gamma   90.00
#
_symmetry.space_group_name_H-M   'P 1'
#
loop_
_entity.id
_entity.type
_entity.pdbx_description
1 polymer ?
#
loop_
_entity_poly.entity_id
_entity_poly.type
_entity_poly.pdbx_seq_one_letter_code
_entity_poly.pdbx_strand_id
1 'polypeptide(L)'
;MTTLAQKNLVRKQFLISESNIVKLNELATKRNTSAADVVRLAIDAYDPLADIEMPELMELVGAHLKEAIESTKKANRKISKTLKILDNKDLH
;
A
#
# COMPACT_ATOMS: atom_id res chain seq x y z
N MET A 1 26.76 -8.86 -18.60
CA MET A 1 26.97 -7.58 -17.88
C MET A 1 25.95 -6.58 -18.43
N THR A 2 24.75 -6.55 -17.87
CA THR A 2 23.64 -5.74 -18.40
C THR A 2 23.73 -4.34 -17.82
N THR A 3 24.29 -3.40 -18.57
CA THR A 3 24.39 -1.98 -18.20
C THR A 3 22.99 -1.37 -18.18
N LEU A 4 22.46 -1.12 -16.99
CA LEU A 4 21.30 -0.25 -16.80
C LEU A 4 21.70 1.13 -17.33
N ALA A 5 21.16 1.53 -18.47
CA ALA A 5 21.38 2.84 -19.05
C ALA A 5 21.12 3.91 -17.98
N GLN A 6 22.17 4.64 -17.60
CA GLN A 6 22.07 5.81 -16.73
C GLN A 6 21.25 6.84 -17.49
N LYS A 7 19.93 6.82 -17.28
CA LYS A 7 18.96 7.71 -17.91
C LYS A 7 19.34 9.13 -17.52
N ASN A 8 19.72 9.96 -18.49
CA ASN A 8 20.14 11.35 -18.24
C ASN A 8 19.02 12.09 -17.49
N LEU A 9 19.21 12.33 -16.19
CA LEU A 9 18.25 13.04 -15.35
C LEU A 9 18.35 14.54 -15.66
N VAL A 10 17.21 15.14 -16.00
CA VAL A 10 17.10 16.58 -16.22
C VAL A 10 16.47 17.23 -14.99
N ARG A 11 17.13 18.25 -14.43
CA ARG A 11 16.55 19.06 -13.35
C ARG A 11 15.47 19.97 -13.91
N LYS A 12 14.24 19.82 -13.40
CA LYS A 12 13.13 20.76 -13.63
C LYS A 12 12.67 21.33 -12.31
N GLN A 13 12.41 22.63 -12.28
CA GLN A 13 11.89 23.35 -11.13
C GLN A 13 10.54 23.97 -11.49
N PHE A 14 9.58 23.88 -10.57
CA PHE A 14 8.22 24.37 -10.76
C PHE A 14 7.75 25.01 -9.46
N LEU A 15 6.89 26.03 -9.57
CA LEU A 15 6.26 26.66 -8.43
C LEU A 15 5.02 25.85 -8.03
N ILE A 16 4.84 25.63 -6.73
CA ILE A 16 3.66 24.97 -6.16
C ILE A 16 3.08 25.83 -5.05
N SER A 17 1.78 25.71 -4.83
CA SER A 17 1.10 26.39 -3.72
C SER A 17 1.62 25.88 -2.38
N GLU A 18 1.56 26.73 -1.36
CA GLU A 18 1.93 26.37 0.02
C GLU A 18 1.11 25.17 0.53
N SER A 19 -0.18 25.12 0.19
CA SER A 19 -1.05 23.97 0.49
C SER A 19 -0.56 22.64 -0.09
N ASN A 20 0.08 22.66 -1.27
CA ASN A 20 0.65 21.47 -1.89
C ASN A 20 2.01 21.10 -1.27
N ILE A 21 2.77 22.08 -0.78
CA ILE A 21 4.02 21.83 -0.03
C ILE A 21 3.71 21.07 1.26
N VAL A 22 2.70 21.51 2.01
CA VAL A 22 2.28 20.85 3.25
C VAL A 22 1.89 19.39 2.97
N LYS A 23 1.01 19.16 1.97
CA LYS A 23 0.61 17.81 1.56
C LYS A 23 1.80 16.94 1.15
N LEU A 24 2.73 17.49 0.37
CA LEU A 24 3.90 16.77 -0.10
C LEU A 24 4.80 16.34 1.05
N ASN A 25 5.03 17.22 2.03
CA ASN A 25 5.82 16.92 3.21
C ASN A 25 5.16 15.86 4.08
N GLU A 26 3.84 15.95 4.31
CA GLU A 26 3.11 14.92 5.06
C GLU A 26 3.22 13.54 4.40
N LEU A 27 3.09 13.47 3.07
CA LEU A 27 3.22 12.23 2.31
C LEU A 27 4.64 11.66 2.38
N ALA A 28 5.65 12.53 2.28
CA ALA A 28 7.06 12.16 2.39
C ALA A 28 7.38 11.60 3.78
N THR A 29 6.94 12.26 4.85
CA THR A 29 7.12 11.80 6.23
C THR A 29 6.40 10.48 6.49
N LYS A 30 5.14 10.34 6.06
CA LYS A 30 4.37 9.08 6.24
C LYS A 30 5.01 7.88 5.56
N ARG A 31 5.65 8.09 4.41
CA ARG A 31 6.30 7.02 3.64
C ARG A 31 7.79 6.86 3.97
N ASN A 32 8.35 7.72 4.83
CA ASN A 32 9.79 7.79 5.11
C ASN A 32 10.65 7.89 3.83
N THR A 33 10.22 8.75 2.90
CA THR A 33 10.89 8.97 1.59
C THR A 33 11.13 10.46 1.34
N SER A 34 11.89 10.80 0.30
CA SER A 34 12.05 12.21 -0.09
C SER A 34 10.82 12.75 -0.81
N ALA A 35 10.58 14.06 -0.68
CA ALA A 35 9.54 14.76 -1.44
C ALA A 35 9.71 14.57 -2.96
N ALA A 36 10.94 14.49 -3.44
CA ALA A 36 11.23 14.24 -4.86
C ALA A 36 10.80 12.83 -5.31
N ASP A 37 10.98 11.82 -4.45
CA ASP A 37 10.54 10.45 -4.75
C ASP A 37 9.01 10.35 -4.76
N VAL A 38 8.34 11.06 -3.86
CA VAL A 38 6.87 11.16 -3.87
C VAL A 38 6.37 11.76 -5.18
N VAL A 39 6.98 12.87 -5.64
CA VAL A 39 6.62 13.47 -6.93
C VAL A 39 6.90 12.51 -8.09
N ARG A 40 8.03 11.80 -8.06
CA ARG A 40 8.37 10.82 -9.11
C ARG A 40 7.32 9.72 -9.19
N LEU A 41 6.98 9.11 -8.07
CA LEU A 41 5.96 8.06 -7.99
C LEU A 41 4.59 8.55 -8.43
N ALA A 42 4.22 9.79 -8.07
CA ALA A 42 2.96 10.38 -8.49
C ALA A 42 2.90 10.58 -10.01
N ILE A 43 4.00 11.04 -10.63
CA ILE A 43 4.10 11.17 -12.09
C ILE A 43 4.06 9.79 -12.75
N ASP A 44 4.80 8.81 -12.22
CA ASP A 44 4.85 7.45 -12.78
C ASP A 44 3.51 6.73 -12.68
N ALA A 45 2.71 7.03 -11.64
CA ALA A 45 1.38 6.45 -11.44
C ALA A 45 0.26 7.23 -12.14
N TYR A 46 0.53 8.45 -12.62
CA TYR A 46 -0.48 9.26 -13.28
C TYR A 46 -0.64 8.82 -14.75
N ASP A 47 -1.76 8.16 -15.03
CA ASP A 47 -2.19 7.86 -16.39
C ASP A 47 -3.28 8.86 -16.81
N PRO A 48 -2.98 9.79 -17.74
CA PRO A 48 -3.94 10.81 -18.19
C PRO A 48 -5.10 10.25 -19.01
N LEU A 49 -5.00 9.01 -19.50
CA LEU A 49 -6.03 8.35 -20.31
C LEU A 49 -6.80 7.28 -19.53
N ALA A 50 -6.38 7.00 -18.29
CA ALA A 50 -7.11 6.09 -17.44
C ALA A 50 -8.42 6.76 -16.98
N ASP A 51 -9.53 6.31 -17.56
CA ASP A 51 -10.83 6.46 -16.93
C ASP A 51 -10.88 5.47 -15.77
N ILE A 52 -10.33 5.88 -14.63
CA ILE A 52 -10.26 5.02 -13.46
C ILE A 52 -11.68 4.95 -12.89
N GLU A 53 -12.37 3.84 -13.14
CA GLU A 53 -13.60 3.46 -12.44
C GLU A 53 -13.27 3.14 -10.97
N MET A 54 -12.98 4.20 -10.20
CA MET A 54 -12.71 4.19 -8.76
C MET A 54 -13.72 3.35 -7.95
N PRO A 55 -15.03 3.34 -8.27
CA PRO A 55 -16.00 2.50 -7.58
C PRO A 55 -15.71 0.99 -7.71
N GLU A 56 -15.39 0.50 -8.91
CA GLU A 56 -15.13 -0.93 -9.16
C GLU A 56 -13.84 -1.40 -8.45
N LEU A 57 -12.81 -0.55 -8.47
CA LEU A 57 -11.57 -0.81 -7.74
C LEU A 57 -11.78 -0.88 -6.23
N MET A 58 -12.62 0.00 -5.67
CA MET A 58 -12.95 -0.06 -4.24
C MET A 58 -13.78 -1.29 -3.89
N GLU A 59 -14.67 -1.73 -4.78
CA GLU A 59 -15.44 -2.96 -4.60
C GLU A 59 -14.51 -4.19 -4.58
N LEU A 60 -13.56 -4.26 -5.53
CA LEU A 60 -12.57 -5.33 -5.59
C LEU A 60 -11.69 -5.39 -4.34
N VAL A 61 -11.17 -4.25 -3.89
CA VAL A 61 -10.37 -4.16 -2.66
C VAL A 61 -11.20 -4.55 -1.44
N GLY A 62 -12.46 -4.10 -1.38
CA GLY A 62 -13.39 -4.47 -0.32
C GLY A 62 -13.65 -5.98 -0.25
N ALA A 63 -13.83 -6.63 -1.40
CA ALA A 63 -14.00 -8.07 -1.50
C ALA A 63 -12.78 -8.84 -0.99
N HIS A 64 -11.57 -8.46 -1.42
CA HIS A 64 -10.33 -9.09 -0.95
C HIS A 64 -10.09 -8.89 0.55
N LEU A 65 -10.37 -7.70 1.07
CA LEU A 65 -10.24 -7.43 2.50
C LEU A 65 -11.21 -8.30 3.32
N LYS A 66 -12.44 -8.46 2.84
CA LYS A 66 -13.45 -9.31 3.50
C LYS A 66 -12.99 -10.77 3.55
N GLU A 67 -12.49 -11.32 2.44
CA GLU A 67 -11.94 -12.68 2.39
C GLU A 67 -10.77 -12.86 3.37
N ALA A 68 -9.84 -11.90 3.40
CA ALA A 68 -8.70 -11.94 4.32
C ALA A 68 -9.15 -11.94 5.79
N ILE A 69 -10.15 -11.14 6.15
CA ILE A 69 -10.74 -11.10 7.49
C ILE A 69 -11.40 -12.44 7.84
N GLU A 70 -12.20 -13.01 6.94
CA GLU A 70 -12.89 -14.28 7.15
C GLU A 70 -11.91 -15.44 7.32
N SER A 71 -10.88 -15.50 6.48
CA SER A 71 -9.79 -16.48 6.57
C SER A 71 -9.07 -16.39 7.92
N THR A 72 -8.72 -15.17 8.34
CA THR A 72 -8.06 -14.93 9.63
C THR A 72 -8.94 -15.35 10.81
N LYS A 73 -10.23 -15.01 10.80
CA LYS A 73 -11.18 -15.46 11.83
C LYS A 73 -11.28 -16.98 11.89
N LYS A 74 -11.30 -17.66 10.74
CA LYS A 74 -11.37 -19.12 10.66
C LYS A 74 -10.10 -19.77 11.21
N ALA A 75 -8.93 -19.22 10.88
CA ALA A 75 -7.65 -19.66 11.41
C ALA A 75 -7.61 -19.51 12.95
N ASN A 76 -7.99 -18.35 13.48
CA ASN A 76 -8.03 -18.10 14.92
C ASN A 76 -8.96 -19.09 15.64
N ARG A 77 -10.16 -19.33 15.10
CA ARG A 77 -11.09 -20.34 15.67
C ARG A 77 -10.48 -21.74 15.70
N LYS A 78 -9.74 -22.13 14.65
CA LYS A 78 -9.08 -23.44 14.59
C LYS A 78 -7.96 -23.54 15.61
N ILE A 79 -7.13 -22.50 15.73
CA ILE A 79 -6.05 -22.41 16.72
C ILE A 79 -6.63 -22.50 18.15
N SER A 80 -7.66 -21.71 18.47
CA SER A 80 -8.29 -21.76 19.80
C SER A 80 -8.88 -23.13 20.13
N LYS A 81 -9.46 -23.83 19.15
CA LYS A 81 -9.96 -25.21 19.35
C LYS A 81 -8.82 -26.18 19.62
N THR A 82 -7.73 -26.11 18.84
CA THR A 82 -6.56 -26.96 19.05
C THR A 82 -5.92 -26.72 20.41
N LEU A 83 -5.76 -25.46 20.82
CA LEU A 83 -5.23 -25.10 22.13
C LEU A 83 -6.08 -25.68 23.27
N LYS A 84 -7.42 -25.58 23.20
CA LYS A 84 -8.31 -26.19 24.20
C LYS A 84 -8.21 -27.72 24.24
N ILE A 85 -7.98 -28.36 23.10
CA ILE A 85 -7.81 -29.82 23.05
C ILE A 85 -6.49 -30.22 23.71
N LEU A 86 -5.41 -29.47 23.47
CA LEU A 86 -4.11 -29.72 24.08
C LEU A 86 -4.16 -29.50 25.61
N ASP A 87 -4.75 -28.38 26.05
CA ASP A 87 -4.90 -28.03 27.46
C ASP A 87 -5.67 -29.11 28.25
N ASN A 88 -6.73 -29.68 27.65
CA ASN A 88 -7.48 -30.78 28.26
C ASN A 88 -6.76 -32.14 28.19
N LYS A 89 -5.77 -32.30 27.31
CA LYS A 89 -5.03 -33.56 27.14
C LYS A 89 -3.87 -33.68 28.13
N ASP A 90 -3.38 -32.56 28.66
CA ASP A 90 -2.35 -32.52 29.71
C ASP A 90 -2.94 -32.67 31.14
N LEU A 91 -4.28 -32.73 31.27
CA LEU A 91 -5.01 -32.91 32.54
C LEU A 91 -5.44 -34.37 32.82
N HIS A 92 -5.05 -35.33 31.96
CA HIS A 92 -5.29 -36.78 32.11
C HIS A 92 -4.01 -37.57 31.92
#